data_AF-A0AAD3CF72-F1
#
_entry.id   AF-A0AAD3CF72-F1
#
_cell.length_a   1.000
_cell.length_b   1.000
_cell.length_c   1.000
_cell.angle_alpha   90.00
_cell.angle_beta   90.00
_cell.angle_gamma   90.00
#
_symmetry.space_group_name_H-M   'P 1'
#
loop_
_entity.id
_entity.type
_entity.pdbx_description
1 polymer ?
#
loop_
_entity_poly.entity_id
_entity_poly.type
_entity_poly.pdbx_seq_one_letter_code
_entity_poly.pdbx_strand_id
1 'polypeptide(L)'
;MIISSVLRSKQNRENVQQRILFCMSILDFLVAFFKITGKLWTPETYLASGVGNQTSCRVSGFMNIFFPWASAIYNCSLATYYLLVIKCNWGPRRIKEIEKFLHIIPLAAGLSFAMAAAFVDAINPHAGVQCALIPNFQKSPEYWKGALRVLAATSIGLIVIMVYNFLSMVVIYDHVRRVERKSNRWGSLGASGSSSTTATRTLKVATQCILFTLAMLIPYFLYSIALLLFYIRKDNPEWFVTVISACLSSAGLLNALVYFRMRYQSLAKGYAGPLTFKKRLKIVLNIIQSTLFPCCKCCMHDLEDGANSISFRKIDIEPSIGNNSNRSSIDGRGETTDEESHRSHLTALRSQNTPNSTDSPKLNTPMSGGDWRSLKASGVKTISKSCPSNVQNGGNASINTKSDWRTLKASGVKTISKSVNCLDHTRVSWKDNNDAKSENESVLKTVEESNNLEDNANNV
;
A
#
# COMPACT_ATOMS: atom_id res chain seq x y z
N MET A 1 -6.59 -4.66 12.72
CA MET A 1 -5.96 -3.31 12.85
C MET A 1 -6.15 -2.44 11.61
N ILE A 2 -5.57 -2.83 10.47
CA ILE A 2 -5.56 -2.03 9.23
C ILE A 2 -6.98 -1.64 8.80
N ILE A 3 -7.89 -2.61 8.74
CA ILE A 3 -9.31 -2.40 8.38
C ILE A 3 -9.93 -1.25 9.17
N SER A 4 -9.81 -1.26 10.50
CA SER A 4 -10.40 -0.24 11.36
C SER A 4 -9.74 1.14 11.15
N SER A 5 -8.42 1.21 10.94
CA SER A 5 -7.75 2.48 10.65
C SER A 5 -8.24 3.11 9.36
N VAL A 6 -8.31 2.32 8.28
CA VAL A 6 -8.70 2.84 6.97
C VAL A 6 -10.15 3.31 7.00
N LEU A 7 -11.07 2.57 7.65
CA LEU A 7 -12.48 2.95 7.73
C LEU A 7 -12.71 4.24 8.54
N ARG A 8 -11.92 4.50 9.58
CA ARG A 8 -12.10 5.67 10.46
C ARG A 8 -11.62 6.99 9.84
N SER A 9 -10.55 6.96 9.05
CA SER A 9 -9.95 8.18 8.50
C SER A 9 -10.45 8.44 7.08
N LYS A 10 -11.19 9.53 6.87
CA LYS A 10 -11.62 9.96 5.53
C LYS A 10 -10.42 10.12 4.58
N GLN A 11 -9.31 10.68 5.07
CA GLN A 11 -8.09 10.85 4.29
C GLN A 11 -7.45 9.50 3.89
N ASN A 12 -7.50 8.50 4.77
CA ASN A 12 -7.00 7.17 4.43
C ASN A 12 -7.91 6.52 3.37
N ARG A 13 -9.23 6.69 3.47
CA ARG A 13 -10.15 6.22 2.43
C ARG A 13 -9.94 6.88 1.08
N GLU A 14 -9.39 8.09 1.02
CA GLU A 14 -9.09 8.78 -0.24
C GLU A 14 -7.77 8.30 -0.88
N ASN A 15 -6.86 7.72 -0.10
CA ASN A 15 -5.58 7.23 -0.57
C ASN A 15 -5.68 5.80 -1.18
N VAL A 16 -5.37 5.68 -2.47
CA VAL A 16 -5.38 4.40 -3.22
C VAL A 16 -4.56 3.31 -2.53
N GLN A 17 -3.37 3.65 -2.01
CA GLN A 17 -2.51 2.70 -1.30
C GLN A 17 -3.23 2.07 -0.11
N GLN A 18 -3.93 2.88 0.68
CA GLN A 18 -4.66 2.42 1.86
C GLN A 18 -5.87 1.57 1.47
N ARG A 19 -6.52 1.86 0.34
CA ARG A 19 -7.61 1.02 -0.19
C ARG A 19 -7.13 -0.35 -0.67
N ILE A 20 -5.97 -0.41 -1.33
CA ILE A 20 -5.30 -1.68 -1.68
C ILE A 20 -4.98 -2.49 -0.42
N LEU A 21 -4.34 -1.87 0.58
CA LEU A 21 -4.02 -2.52 1.85
C LEU A 21 -5.27 -2.96 2.63
N PHE A 22 -6.35 -2.20 2.54
CA PHE A 22 -7.64 -2.54 3.13
C PHE A 22 -8.23 -3.81 2.53
N CYS A 23 -8.31 -3.90 1.19
CA CYS A 23 -8.80 -5.09 0.51
C CYS A 23 -7.92 -6.30 0.82
N MET A 24 -6.59 -6.16 0.74
CA MET A 24 -5.65 -7.23 1.10
C MET A 24 -5.85 -7.72 2.54
N SER A 25 -6.05 -6.80 3.50
CA SER A 25 -6.29 -7.16 4.90
C SER A 25 -7.62 -7.88 5.12
N ILE A 26 -8.66 -7.56 4.34
CA ILE A 26 -9.93 -8.29 4.38
C ILE A 26 -9.72 -9.72 3.89
N LEU A 27 -9.01 -9.89 2.78
CA LEU A 27 -8.72 -11.22 2.24
C LEU A 27 -7.88 -12.03 3.23
N ASP A 28 -6.82 -11.47 3.80
CA ASP A 28 -6.00 -12.14 4.82
C ASP A 28 -6.82 -12.55 6.05
N PHE A 29 -7.76 -11.71 6.48
CA PHE A 29 -8.70 -12.05 7.55
C PHE A 29 -9.63 -13.20 7.16
N LEU A 30 -10.18 -13.18 5.94
CA LEU A 30 -11.05 -14.25 5.44
C LEU A 30 -10.28 -15.57 5.30
N VAL A 31 -9.03 -15.55 4.83
CA VAL A 31 -8.15 -16.73 4.84
C VAL A 31 -8.03 -17.30 6.25
N ALA A 32 -7.68 -16.46 7.23
CA ALA A 32 -7.56 -16.90 8.62
C ALA A 32 -8.88 -17.49 9.16
N PHE A 33 -10.01 -16.85 8.85
CA PHE A 33 -11.35 -17.31 9.23
C PHE A 33 -11.67 -18.70 8.65
N PHE A 34 -11.49 -18.91 7.35
CA PHE A 34 -11.77 -20.20 6.71
C PHE A 34 -10.80 -21.30 7.15
N LYS A 35 -9.56 -20.95 7.52
CA LYS A 35 -8.62 -21.90 8.13
C LYS A 35 -9.03 -22.32 9.54
N ILE A 36 -9.39 -21.36 10.39
CA ILE A 36 -9.82 -21.63 11.78
C ILE A 36 -11.10 -22.45 11.79
N THR A 37 -12.05 -22.09 10.94
CA THR A 37 -13.34 -22.78 10.84
C THR A 37 -13.28 -24.03 9.96
N GLY A 38 -12.16 -24.31 9.28
CA GLY A 38 -12.01 -25.37 8.27
C GLY A 38 -12.51 -26.76 8.73
N LYS A 39 -12.31 -27.08 10.01
CA LYS A 39 -12.82 -28.33 10.61
C LYS A 39 -14.35 -28.42 10.60
N LEU A 40 -15.04 -27.31 10.83
CA LEU A 40 -16.51 -27.24 10.82
C LEU A 40 -17.09 -27.53 9.42
N TRP A 41 -16.33 -27.26 8.36
CA TRP A 41 -16.77 -27.47 6.97
C TRP A 41 -16.38 -28.85 6.42
N THR A 42 -15.59 -29.63 7.17
CA THR A 42 -15.10 -30.94 6.73
C THR A 42 -16.07 -32.04 7.16
N PRO A 43 -16.36 -33.06 6.33
CA PRO A 43 -17.24 -34.16 6.72
C PRO A 43 -16.63 -35.02 7.83
N GLU A 44 -17.48 -35.54 8.72
CA GLU A 44 -17.08 -36.39 9.85
C GLU A 44 -16.31 -37.64 9.40
N THR A 45 -16.65 -38.19 8.23
CA THR A 45 -16.01 -39.37 7.65
C THR A 45 -14.51 -39.22 7.38
N TYR A 46 -14.00 -37.97 7.28
CA TYR A 46 -12.58 -37.68 7.04
C TYR A 46 -11.87 -37.09 8.26
N LEU A 47 -12.64 -36.58 9.24
CA LEU A 47 -12.12 -35.94 10.42
C LEU A 47 -13.12 -36.17 11.56
N ALA A 48 -12.71 -36.87 12.62
CA ALA A 48 -13.59 -37.21 13.75
C ALA A 48 -14.24 -35.98 14.44
N SER A 49 -13.67 -34.79 14.27
CA SER A 49 -14.23 -33.52 14.77
C SER A 49 -14.94 -32.69 13.69
N GLY A 50 -15.17 -33.27 12.52
CA GLY A 50 -15.83 -32.63 11.39
C GLY A 50 -17.34 -32.71 11.54
N VAL A 51 -18.02 -31.57 11.40
CA VAL A 51 -19.50 -31.47 11.49
C VAL A 51 -20.11 -31.16 10.11
N GLY A 52 -19.26 -30.99 9.09
CA GLY A 52 -19.66 -30.56 7.76
C GLY A 52 -20.13 -31.71 6.86
N ASN A 53 -20.23 -31.39 5.58
CA ASN A 53 -20.57 -32.31 4.50
C ASN A 53 -19.73 -31.97 3.26
N GLN A 54 -19.88 -32.75 2.18
CA GLN A 54 -19.05 -32.56 0.99
C GLN A 54 -19.26 -31.18 0.33
N THR A 55 -20.46 -30.62 0.41
CA THR A 55 -20.78 -29.30 -0.17
C THR A 55 -20.11 -28.17 0.60
N SER A 56 -20.25 -28.15 1.93
CA SER A 56 -19.55 -27.20 2.81
C SER A 56 -18.04 -27.31 2.68
N CYS A 57 -17.52 -28.52 2.49
CA CYS A 57 -16.11 -28.77 2.20
C CYS A 57 -15.66 -28.12 0.88
N ARG A 58 -16.44 -28.29 -0.20
CA ARG A 58 -16.15 -27.66 -1.50
C ARG A 58 -16.18 -26.14 -1.43
N VAL A 59 -17.17 -25.57 -0.73
CA VAL A 59 -17.28 -24.11 -0.54
C VAL A 59 -16.09 -23.57 0.26
N SER A 60 -15.74 -24.18 1.39
CA SER A 60 -14.60 -23.74 2.20
C SER A 60 -13.27 -23.90 1.46
N GLY A 61 -13.09 -24.99 0.72
CA GLY A 61 -11.91 -25.21 -0.12
C GLY A 61 -11.81 -24.20 -1.26
N PHE A 62 -12.93 -23.85 -1.90
CA PHE A 62 -12.99 -22.81 -2.92
C PHE A 62 -12.53 -21.46 -2.37
N MET A 63 -13.04 -21.07 -1.19
CA MET A 63 -12.66 -19.84 -0.50
C MET A 63 -11.17 -19.85 -0.08
N ASN A 64 -10.67 -21.00 0.37
CA ASN A 64 -9.26 -21.22 0.71
C ASN A 64 -8.32 -21.16 -0.50
N ILE A 65 -8.82 -21.31 -1.74
CA ILE A 65 -8.05 -21.08 -2.96
C ILE A 65 -8.20 -19.61 -3.38
N PHE A 66 -9.42 -19.09 -3.42
CA PHE A 66 -9.71 -17.73 -3.89
C PHE A 66 -8.95 -16.66 -3.10
N PHE A 67 -9.09 -16.63 -1.78
CA PHE A 67 -8.61 -15.52 -0.96
C PHE A 67 -7.07 -15.41 -0.89
N PRO A 68 -6.30 -16.50 -0.70
CA PRO A 68 -4.83 -16.39 -0.72
C PRO A 68 -4.31 -15.94 -2.07
N TRP A 69 -4.88 -16.43 -3.17
CA TRP A 69 -4.49 -16.01 -4.52
C TRP A 69 -4.77 -14.54 -4.77
N ALA A 70 -5.98 -14.08 -4.44
CA ALA A 70 -6.32 -12.67 -4.54
C ALA A 70 -5.36 -11.82 -3.69
N SER A 71 -5.06 -12.22 -2.44
CA SER A 71 -4.11 -11.52 -1.56
C SER A 71 -2.69 -11.47 -2.13
N ALA A 72 -2.18 -12.59 -2.68
CA ALA A 72 -0.88 -12.64 -3.35
C ALA A 72 -0.79 -11.66 -4.53
N ILE A 73 -1.83 -11.57 -5.35
CA ILE A 73 -1.87 -10.65 -6.50
C ILE A 73 -2.08 -9.20 -6.04
N TYR A 74 -2.78 -8.95 -4.92
CA TYR A 74 -2.84 -7.62 -4.32
C TYR A 74 -1.47 -7.10 -3.89
N ASN A 75 -0.53 -7.98 -3.51
CA ASN A 75 0.86 -7.57 -3.30
C ASN A 75 1.52 -7.10 -4.61
N CYS A 76 1.22 -7.74 -5.74
CA CYS A 76 1.63 -7.24 -7.06
C CYS A 76 1.01 -5.88 -7.36
N SER A 77 -0.28 -5.67 -7.06
CA SER A 77 -0.94 -4.37 -7.21
C SER A 77 -0.28 -3.29 -6.37
N LEU A 78 0.12 -3.61 -5.13
CA LEU A 78 0.85 -2.70 -4.26
C LEU A 78 2.25 -2.36 -4.78
N ALA A 79 3.00 -3.37 -5.24
CA ALA A 79 4.30 -3.16 -5.87
C ALA A 79 4.19 -2.29 -7.14
N THR A 80 3.15 -2.53 -7.95
CA THR A 80 2.82 -1.74 -9.14
C THR A 80 2.49 -0.31 -8.78
N TYR A 81 1.65 -0.09 -7.77
CA TYR A 81 1.36 1.25 -7.24
C TYR A 81 2.65 1.99 -6.88
N TYR A 82 3.56 1.36 -6.13
CA TYR A 82 4.84 2.00 -5.77
C TYR A 82 5.74 2.25 -6.97
N LEU A 83 5.83 1.35 -7.94
CA LEU A 83 6.57 1.59 -9.18
C LEU A 83 6.03 2.83 -9.91
N LEU A 84 4.71 2.94 -10.04
CA LEU A 84 4.09 4.06 -10.76
C LEU A 84 4.27 5.39 -10.03
N VAL A 85 4.16 5.40 -8.70
CA VAL A 85 4.32 6.63 -7.93
C VAL A 85 5.79 7.02 -7.77
N ILE A 86 6.70 6.08 -7.49
CA ILE A 86 8.11 6.39 -7.23
C ILE A 86 8.90 6.52 -8.53
N LYS A 87 8.85 5.51 -9.41
CA LYS A 87 9.68 5.48 -10.63
C LYS A 87 9.06 6.29 -11.76
N CYS A 88 7.74 6.17 -11.96
CA CYS A 88 7.07 6.88 -13.05
C CYS A 88 6.56 8.27 -12.65
N ASN A 89 6.66 8.65 -11.36
CA ASN A 89 6.18 9.92 -10.83
C ASN A 89 4.72 10.22 -11.22
N TRP A 90 3.85 9.21 -11.20
CA TRP A 90 2.45 9.40 -11.54
C TRP A 90 1.71 10.16 -10.45
N GLY A 91 1.03 11.24 -10.84
CA GLY A 91 0.18 12.01 -9.95
C GLY A 91 -1.11 11.27 -9.56
N PRO A 92 -1.81 11.74 -8.49
CA PRO A 92 -2.98 11.07 -7.93
C PRO A 92 -4.13 10.89 -8.92
N ARG A 93 -4.28 11.79 -9.90
CA ARG A 93 -5.31 11.71 -10.94
C ARG A 93 -5.13 10.46 -11.83
N ARG A 94 -3.93 10.24 -12.36
CA ARG A 94 -3.60 9.06 -13.19
C ARG A 94 -3.69 7.77 -12.38
N ILE A 95 -3.23 7.80 -11.12
CA ILE A 95 -3.32 6.65 -10.23
C ILE A 95 -4.78 6.27 -9.94
N LYS A 96 -5.70 7.24 -9.84
CA LYS A 96 -7.13 6.98 -9.66
C LYS A 96 -7.79 6.34 -10.90
N GLU A 97 -7.28 6.61 -12.10
CA GLU A 97 -7.79 6.00 -13.34
C GLU A 97 -7.47 4.51 -13.41
N ILE A 98 -6.25 4.13 -13.02
CA ILE A 98 -5.82 2.71 -13.04
C ILE A 98 -6.25 1.90 -11.83
N GLU A 99 -6.74 2.55 -10.77
CA GLU A 99 -7.12 1.91 -9.53
C GLU A 99 -8.13 0.78 -9.72
N LYS A 100 -9.09 0.95 -10.64
CA LYS A 100 -10.08 -0.09 -10.95
C LYS A 100 -9.40 -1.39 -11.36
N PHE A 101 -8.35 -1.31 -12.19
CA PHE A 101 -7.59 -2.47 -12.62
C PHE A 101 -6.75 -3.08 -11.48
N LEU A 102 -6.21 -2.25 -10.59
CA LEU A 102 -5.46 -2.70 -9.41
C LEU A 102 -6.32 -3.54 -8.45
N HIS A 103 -7.65 -3.42 -8.50
CA HIS A 103 -8.60 -4.21 -7.71
C HIS A 103 -9.25 -5.36 -8.51
N ILE A 104 -9.65 -5.11 -9.77
CA ILE A 104 -10.32 -6.11 -10.61
C ILE A 104 -9.38 -7.27 -10.92
N ILE A 105 -8.12 -7.01 -11.27
CA ILE A 105 -7.17 -8.06 -11.66
C ILE A 105 -6.94 -9.09 -10.53
N PRO A 106 -6.60 -8.70 -9.28
CA PRO A 106 -6.46 -9.67 -8.19
C PRO A 106 -7.70 -10.53 -7.94
N LEU A 107 -8.89 -9.90 -7.96
CA LEU A 107 -10.15 -10.60 -7.68
C LEU A 107 -10.52 -11.55 -8.83
N ALA A 108 -10.44 -11.10 -10.07
CA ALA A 108 -10.76 -11.91 -11.24
C ALA A 108 -9.79 -13.10 -11.37
N ALA A 109 -8.49 -12.87 -11.17
CA ALA A 109 -7.50 -13.93 -11.25
C ALA A 109 -7.69 -14.96 -10.12
N GLY A 110 -7.83 -14.52 -8.87
CA GLY A 110 -8.10 -15.44 -7.74
C GLY A 110 -9.37 -16.25 -7.98
N LEU A 111 -10.43 -15.61 -8.47
CA LEU A 111 -11.70 -16.29 -8.77
C LEU A 111 -11.52 -17.34 -9.87
N SER A 112 -10.76 -17.00 -10.92
CA SER A 112 -10.48 -17.91 -12.04
C SER A 112 -9.75 -19.17 -11.57
N PHE A 113 -8.77 -19.06 -10.67
CA PHE A 113 -8.07 -20.22 -10.10
C PHE A 113 -9.01 -21.10 -9.26
N ALA A 114 -9.84 -20.48 -8.42
CA ALA A 114 -10.80 -21.22 -7.59
C ALA A 114 -11.87 -21.93 -8.43
N MET A 115 -12.38 -21.27 -9.49
CA MET A 115 -13.31 -21.87 -10.45
C MET A 115 -12.66 -23.04 -11.20
N ALA A 116 -11.44 -22.87 -11.71
CA ALA A 116 -10.73 -23.95 -12.40
C ALA A 116 -10.55 -25.18 -11.50
N ALA A 117 -10.22 -24.99 -10.22
CA ALA A 117 -10.12 -26.07 -9.24
C ALA A 117 -11.48 -26.76 -8.98
N ALA A 118 -12.56 -25.99 -8.88
CA ALA A 118 -13.91 -26.51 -8.69
C ALA A 118 -14.38 -27.33 -9.91
N PHE A 119 -14.16 -26.84 -11.13
CA PHE A 119 -14.57 -27.50 -12.37
C PHE A 119 -13.95 -28.89 -12.56
N VAL A 120 -12.71 -29.09 -12.10
CA VAL A 120 -12.03 -30.40 -12.20
C VAL A 120 -12.24 -31.29 -10.97
N ASP A 121 -13.17 -30.94 -10.06
CA ASP A 121 -13.36 -31.57 -8.75
C ASP A 121 -12.06 -31.75 -7.95
N ALA A 122 -11.12 -30.81 -8.04
CA ALA A 122 -9.85 -30.90 -7.31
C ALA A 122 -9.97 -30.43 -5.84
N ILE A 123 -11.15 -30.02 -5.39
CA ILE A 123 -11.39 -29.59 -4.01
C ILE A 123 -11.92 -30.78 -3.22
N ASN A 124 -11.06 -31.37 -2.39
CA ASN A 124 -11.34 -32.57 -1.63
C ASN A 124 -10.91 -32.40 -0.16
N PRO A 125 -11.51 -33.16 0.78
CA PRO A 125 -11.07 -33.17 2.16
C PRO A 125 -9.63 -33.71 2.26
N HIS A 126 -8.76 -32.98 2.96
CA HIS A 126 -7.43 -33.46 3.35
C HIS A 126 -7.51 -34.14 4.70
N ALA A 127 -6.89 -35.31 4.86
CA ALA A 127 -6.80 -36.01 6.14
C ALA A 127 -6.34 -35.05 7.25
N GLY A 128 -7.21 -34.80 8.22
CA GLY A 128 -6.84 -34.12 9.47
C GLY A 128 -6.97 -32.59 9.55
N VAL A 129 -7.02 -31.85 8.43
CA VAL A 129 -6.82 -30.38 8.48
C VAL A 129 -8.03 -29.58 8.00
N GLN A 130 -8.30 -29.60 6.69
CA GLN A 130 -9.32 -28.79 6.03
C GLN A 130 -9.49 -29.25 4.58
N CYS A 131 -10.51 -28.72 3.90
CA CYS A 131 -10.70 -28.92 2.47
C CYS A 131 -9.70 -28.07 1.66
N ALA A 132 -9.02 -28.72 0.71
CA ALA A 132 -7.92 -28.12 -0.05
C ALA A 132 -7.84 -28.69 -1.48
N LEU A 133 -6.95 -28.09 -2.28
CA LEU A 133 -6.66 -28.53 -3.65
C LEU A 133 -5.86 -29.82 -3.63
N ILE A 134 -6.52 -30.98 -3.73
CA ILE A 134 -5.92 -32.31 -3.65
C ILE A 134 -6.55 -33.21 -4.72
N PRO A 135 -5.73 -33.93 -5.50
CA PRO A 135 -6.25 -34.92 -6.43
C PRO A 135 -6.98 -36.05 -5.69
N ASN A 136 -8.19 -36.37 -6.11
CA ASN A 136 -8.90 -37.54 -5.61
C ASN A 136 -8.40 -38.79 -6.35
N PHE A 137 -7.49 -39.54 -5.71
CA PHE A 137 -6.88 -40.75 -6.27
C PHE A 137 -7.84 -41.94 -6.43
N GLN A 138 -9.04 -41.88 -5.82
CA GLN A 138 -10.05 -42.93 -5.96
C GLN A 138 -10.84 -42.80 -7.28
N LYS A 139 -10.85 -41.61 -7.89
CA LYS A 139 -11.49 -41.37 -9.19
C LYS A 139 -10.63 -41.87 -10.35
N SER A 140 -11.23 -41.94 -11.54
CA SER A 140 -10.58 -42.41 -12.77
C SER A 140 -9.26 -41.66 -13.06
N PRO A 141 -8.33 -42.28 -13.82
CA PRO A 141 -7.03 -41.68 -14.11
C PRO A 141 -7.07 -40.30 -14.79
N GLU A 142 -8.17 -40.00 -15.47
CA GLU A 142 -8.37 -38.72 -16.16
C GLU A 142 -8.62 -37.58 -15.17
N TYR A 143 -9.30 -37.85 -14.06
CA TYR A 143 -9.63 -36.85 -13.03
C TYR A 143 -8.38 -36.34 -12.31
N TRP A 144 -7.52 -37.23 -11.82
CA TRP A 144 -6.33 -36.78 -11.09
C TRP A 144 -5.32 -36.07 -11.99
N LYS A 145 -5.27 -36.39 -13.30
CA LYS A 145 -4.49 -35.61 -14.29
C LYS A 145 -4.97 -34.16 -14.38
N GLY A 146 -6.28 -33.93 -14.35
CA GLY A 146 -6.87 -32.59 -14.32
C GLY A 146 -6.46 -31.80 -13.07
N ALA A 147 -6.62 -32.41 -11.89
CA ALA A 147 -6.19 -31.81 -10.63
C ALA A 147 -4.68 -31.51 -10.60
N LEU A 148 -3.85 -32.40 -11.15
CA LEU A 148 -2.41 -32.20 -11.24
C LEU A 148 -2.04 -31.02 -12.15
N ARG A 149 -2.75 -30.84 -13.27
CA ARG A 149 -2.56 -29.67 -14.15
C ARG A 149 -2.92 -28.36 -13.43
N VAL A 150 -4.02 -28.35 -12.67
CA VAL A 150 -4.41 -27.17 -11.87
C VAL A 150 -3.37 -26.88 -10.79
N LEU A 151 -2.86 -27.91 -10.10
CA LEU A 151 -1.81 -27.77 -9.09
C LEU A 151 -0.49 -27.25 -9.69
N ALA A 152 -0.10 -27.75 -10.86
CA ALA A 152 1.09 -27.28 -11.57
C ALA A 152 0.93 -25.82 -12.02
N ALA A 153 -0.23 -25.47 -12.61
CA ALA A 153 -0.54 -24.09 -13.02
C ALA A 153 -0.56 -23.13 -11.82
N THR A 154 -1.11 -23.58 -10.69
CA THR A 154 -1.10 -22.87 -9.39
C THR A 154 0.34 -22.63 -8.94
N SER A 155 1.19 -23.64 -8.95
CA SER A 155 2.59 -23.53 -8.53
C SER A 155 3.38 -22.57 -9.44
N ILE A 156 3.22 -22.68 -10.76
CA ILE A 156 3.85 -21.79 -11.73
C ILE A 156 3.38 -20.34 -11.53
N GLY A 157 2.07 -20.12 -11.36
CA GLY A 157 1.53 -18.79 -11.14
C GLY A 157 2.06 -18.12 -9.87
N LEU A 158 2.23 -18.88 -8.77
CA LEU A 158 2.84 -18.37 -7.54
C LEU A 158 4.31 -17.97 -7.75
N ILE A 159 5.07 -18.78 -8.49
CA ILE A 159 6.46 -18.46 -8.83
C ILE A 159 6.51 -17.17 -9.66
N VAL A 160 5.65 -17.02 -10.66
CA VAL A 160 5.56 -15.80 -11.48
C VAL A 160 5.24 -14.57 -10.63
N ILE A 161 4.29 -14.67 -9.69
CA ILE A 161 3.95 -13.62 -8.74
C ILE A 161 5.16 -13.25 -7.87
N MET A 162 5.88 -14.23 -7.34
CA MET A 162 7.06 -13.99 -6.51
C MET A 162 8.18 -13.31 -7.29
N VAL A 163 8.47 -13.79 -8.51
CA VAL A 163 9.46 -13.18 -9.41
C VAL A 163 9.08 -11.74 -9.75
N TYR A 164 7.81 -11.47 -10.07
CA TYR A 164 7.33 -10.13 -10.37
C TYR A 164 7.53 -9.17 -9.19
N ASN A 165 7.16 -9.59 -7.97
CA ASN A 165 7.33 -8.76 -6.77
C ASN A 165 8.81 -8.51 -6.47
N PHE A 166 9.66 -9.53 -6.61
CA PHE A 166 11.10 -9.39 -6.44
C PHE A 166 11.69 -8.38 -7.42
N LEU A 167 11.42 -8.54 -8.72
CA LEU A 167 11.91 -7.63 -9.76
C LEU A 167 11.40 -6.20 -9.55
N SER A 168 10.14 -6.04 -9.15
CA SER A 168 9.55 -4.74 -8.84
C SER A 168 10.32 -4.04 -7.72
N MET A 169 10.67 -4.76 -6.65
CA MET A 169 11.43 -4.21 -5.53
C MET A 169 12.87 -3.88 -5.90
N VAL A 170 13.53 -4.72 -6.72
CA VAL A 170 14.87 -4.41 -7.24
C VAL A 170 14.84 -3.09 -8.04
N VAL A 171 13.84 -2.91 -8.90
CA VAL A 171 13.67 -1.70 -9.70
C VAL A 171 13.39 -0.46 -8.83
N ILE A 172 12.53 -0.58 -7.81
CA ILE A 172 12.24 0.51 -6.87
C ILE A 172 13.52 0.87 -6.09
N TYR A 173 14.21 -0.13 -5.56
CA TYR A 173 15.42 0.06 -4.77
C TYR A 173 16.54 0.74 -5.59
N ASP A 174 16.78 0.27 -6.81
CA ASP A 174 17.76 0.87 -7.70
C ASP A 174 17.41 2.31 -8.06
N HIS A 175 16.13 2.59 -8.30
CA HIS A 175 15.67 3.94 -8.56
C HIS A 175 15.92 4.86 -7.35
N VAL A 176 15.50 4.43 -6.15
CA VAL A 176 15.70 5.19 -4.90
C VAL A 176 17.19 5.44 -4.64
N ARG A 177 18.03 4.42 -4.80
CA ARG A 177 19.49 4.51 -4.61
C ARG A 177 20.13 5.49 -5.60
N ARG A 178 19.67 5.52 -6.86
CA ARG A 178 20.14 6.48 -7.86
C ARG A 178 19.73 7.91 -7.49
N VAL A 179 18.50 8.11 -7.03
CA VAL A 179 17.99 9.42 -6.59
C VAL A 179 18.79 9.93 -5.38
N GLU A 180 19.04 9.08 -4.39
CA GLU A 180 19.83 9.44 -3.21
C GLU A 180 21.27 9.82 -3.56
N ARG A 181 21.95 9.04 -4.41
CA ARG A 181 23.32 9.37 -4.86
C ARG A 181 23.39 10.74 -5.55
N LYS A 182 22.39 11.05 -6.39
CA LYS A 182 22.30 12.37 -7.03
C LYS A 182 22.05 13.46 -5.98
N SER A 183 21.12 13.26 -5.05
CA SER A 183 20.84 14.21 -3.96
C SER A 183 22.06 14.49 -3.09
N ASN A 184 22.86 13.46 -2.77
CA ASN A 184 24.07 13.61 -1.95
C ASN A 184 25.17 14.41 -2.66
N ARG A 185 25.30 14.24 -3.98
CA ARG A 185 26.27 15.01 -4.78
C ARG A 185 25.96 16.51 -4.79
N TRP A 186 24.69 16.88 -4.85
CA TRP A 186 24.26 18.29 -4.81
C TRP A 186 24.15 18.85 -3.39
N GLY A 187 23.97 17.98 -2.39
CA GLY A 187 23.89 18.38 -0.98
C GLY A 187 25.19 18.94 -0.41
N SER A 188 26.36 18.54 -0.93
CA SER A 188 27.66 19.00 -0.41
C SER A 188 28.08 20.40 -0.87
N LEU A 189 27.40 20.99 -1.87
CA LEU A 189 27.89 22.18 -2.58
C LEU A 189 27.27 23.53 -2.17
N GLY A 190 26.40 23.59 -1.15
CA GLY A 190 26.10 24.89 -0.53
C GLY A 190 24.67 25.22 -0.10
N ALA A 191 23.86 24.25 0.33
CA ALA A 191 22.57 24.55 0.97
C ALA A 191 22.44 23.85 2.32
N SER A 192 23.00 24.48 3.36
CA SER A 192 22.84 24.08 4.76
C SER A 192 21.36 24.03 5.14
N GLY A 193 20.84 22.83 5.43
CA GLY A 193 19.69 22.68 6.33
C GLY A 193 18.57 21.75 5.86
N SER A 194 18.05 21.88 4.63
CA SER A 194 16.76 21.24 4.30
C SER A 194 16.83 19.91 3.52
N SER A 195 17.89 19.62 2.77
CA SER A 195 17.89 18.48 1.83
C SER A 195 18.04 17.10 2.51
N SER A 196 18.59 17.02 3.73
CA SER A 196 18.79 15.74 4.42
C SER A 196 17.47 15.05 4.83
N THR A 197 16.41 15.83 5.05
CA THR A 197 15.12 15.31 5.52
C THR A 197 14.38 14.51 4.45
N THR A 198 14.45 14.93 3.18
CA THR A 198 13.76 14.27 2.07
C THR A 198 14.38 12.90 1.74
N ALA A 199 15.72 12.80 1.69
CA ALA A 199 16.40 11.54 1.39
C ALA A 199 16.08 10.46 2.44
N THR A 200 16.12 10.80 3.73
CA THR A 200 15.80 9.83 4.80
C THR A 200 14.36 9.36 4.78
N ARG A 201 13.44 10.13 4.18
CA ARG A 201 12.04 9.74 4.01
C ARG A 201 11.86 8.71 2.92
N THR A 202 12.51 8.89 1.76
CA THR A 202 12.46 7.93 0.64
C THR A 202 13.03 6.58 1.04
N LEU A 203 14.16 6.55 1.78
CA LEU A 203 14.75 5.31 2.28
C LEU A 203 13.81 4.52 3.22
N LYS A 204 13.06 5.24 4.08
CA LYS A 204 12.09 4.61 4.99
C LYS A 204 10.96 3.94 4.23
N VAL A 205 10.44 4.61 3.20
CA VAL A 205 9.42 4.05 2.31
C VAL A 205 9.96 2.83 1.57
N ALA A 206 11.18 2.90 1.02
CA ALA A 206 11.80 1.77 0.34
C ALA A 206 12.01 0.57 1.27
N THR A 207 12.51 0.82 2.49
CA THR A 207 12.70 -0.22 3.52
C THR A 207 11.38 -0.89 3.87
N GLN A 208 10.31 -0.12 4.00
CA GLN A 208 8.98 -0.64 4.27
C GLN A 208 8.46 -1.50 3.11
N CYS A 209 8.67 -1.08 1.86
CA CYS A 209 8.30 -1.87 0.69
C CYS A 209 9.03 -3.23 0.70
N ILE A 210 10.33 -3.23 0.99
CA ILE A 210 11.13 -4.47 1.11
C ILE A 210 10.56 -5.37 2.21
N LEU A 211 10.23 -4.83 3.37
CA LEU A 211 9.66 -5.61 4.47
C LEU A 211 8.31 -6.23 4.13
N PHE A 212 7.43 -5.50 3.43
CA PHE A 212 6.17 -6.06 2.92
C PHE A 212 6.42 -7.19 1.92
N THR A 213 7.37 -7.00 1.00
CA THR A 213 7.72 -8.07 0.04
C THR A 213 8.30 -9.29 0.73
N LEU A 214 9.17 -9.14 1.73
CA LEU A 214 9.72 -10.26 2.48
C LEU A 214 8.66 -10.98 3.32
N ALA A 215 7.73 -10.22 3.93
CA ALA A 215 6.60 -10.76 4.68
C ALA A 215 5.72 -11.68 3.83
N MET A 216 5.63 -11.42 2.52
CA MET A 216 4.93 -12.26 1.56
C MET A 216 5.84 -13.37 1.00
N LEU A 217 7.03 -13.02 0.51
CA LEU A 217 7.95 -13.93 -0.16
C LEU A 217 8.28 -15.17 0.69
N ILE A 218 8.55 -14.99 1.99
CA ILE A 218 8.98 -16.09 2.86
C ILE A 218 7.88 -17.17 2.98
N PRO A 219 6.64 -16.87 3.42
CA PRO A 219 5.55 -17.85 3.45
C PRO A 219 5.27 -18.53 2.11
N TYR A 220 5.21 -17.77 1.02
CA TYR A 220 4.86 -18.30 -0.30
C TYR A 220 5.98 -19.15 -0.91
N PHE A 221 7.25 -18.80 -0.64
CA PHE A 221 8.39 -19.60 -1.05
C PHE A 221 8.40 -20.96 -0.35
N LEU A 222 8.21 -20.98 0.98
CA LEU A 222 8.10 -22.23 1.75
C LEU A 222 6.91 -23.08 1.27
N TYR A 223 5.77 -22.44 1.00
CA TYR A 223 4.61 -23.14 0.44
C TYR A 223 4.89 -23.75 -0.94
N SER A 224 5.62 -23.03 -1.80
CA SER A 224 5.97 -23.54 -3.15
C SER A 224 6.96 -24.70 -3.09
N ILE A 225 7.94 -24.65 -2.19
CA ILE A 225 8.82 -25.80 -1.92
C ILE A 225 8.00 -26.99 -1.44
N ALA A 226 7.06 -26.77 -0.53
CA ALA A 226 6.20 -27.85 -0.05
C ALA A 226 5.36 -28.46 -1.18
N LEU A 227 4.74 -27.65 -2.04
CA LEU A 227 4.01 -28.14 -3.21
C LEU A 227 4.90 -28.94 -4.17
N LEU A 228 6.14 -28.51 -4.38
CA LEU A 228 7.12 -29.26 -5.17
C LEU A 228 7.48 -30.59 -4.52
N LEU A 229 7.66 -30.62 -3.20
CA LEU A 229 7.91 -31.85 -2.46
C LEU A 229 6.70 -32.79 -2.50
N PHE A 230 5.48 -32.25 -2.45
CA PHE A 230 4.24 -33.00 -2.68
C PHE A 230 4.16 -33.60 -4.07
N TYR A 231 4.71 -32.93 -5.08
CA TYR A 231 4.78 -33.45 -6.44
C TYR A 231 5.79 -34.60 -6.56
N ILE A 232 6.92 -34.51 -5.87
CA ILE A 232 8.00 -35.51 -5.93
C ILE A 232 7.72 -36.72 -5.04
N ARG A 233 7.15 -36.51 -3.85
CA ARG A 233 6.88 -37.57 -2.86
C ARG A 233 5.42 -37.95 -2.85
N LYS A 234 5.16 -39.25 -3.00
CA LYS A 234 3.82 -39.85 -2.92
C LYS A 234 3.21 -39.71 -1.51
N ASP A 235 4.04 -39.77 -0.47
CA ASP A 235 3.60 -39.74 0.93
C ASP A 235 4.28 -38.59 1.68
N ASN A 236 3.50 -37.59 2.07
CA ASN A 236 3.96 -36.50 2.92
C ASN A 236 3.32 -36.64 4.31
N PRO A 237 4.11 -36.52 5.38
CA PRO A 237 3.55 -36.67 6.72
C PRO A 237 2.59 -35.52 7.04
N GLU A 238 1.49 -35.81 7.72
CA GLU A 238 0.42 -34.82 8.01
C GLU A 238 0.92 -33.57 8.75
N TRP A 239 1.89 -33.74 9.64
CA TRP A 239 2.49 -32.63 10.38
C TRP A 239 3.18 -31.62 9.45
N PHE A 240 3.78 -32.09 8.35
CA PHE A 240 4.47 -31.22 7.39
C PHE A 240 3.46 -30.31 6.68
N VAL A 241 2.33 -30.88 6.25
CA VAL A 241 1.23 -30.14 5.63
C VAL A 241 0.66 -29.08 6.57
N THR A 242 0.50 -29.46 7.84
CA THR A 242 -0.03 -28.58 8.89
C THR A 242 0.90 -27.39 9.13
N VAL A 243 2.21 -27.64 9.27
CA VAL A 243 3.23 -26.59 9.45
C VAL A 243 3.25 -25.65 8.25
N ILE A 244 3.25 -26.18 7.03
CA ILE A 244 3.25 -25.37 5.81
C ILE A 244 1.97 -24.53 5.68
N SER A 245 0.82 -25.11 6.01
CA SER A 245 -0.45 -24.38 6.02
C SER A 245 -0.44 -23.25 7.05
N ALA A 246 0.13 -23.48 8.24
CA ALA A 246 0.31 -22.44 9.26
C ALA A 246 1.28 -21.34 8.79
N CYS A 247 2.39 -21.71 8.15
CA CYS A 247 3.32 -20.76 7.54
C CYS A 247 2.62 -19.88 6.50
N LEU A 248 1.79 -20.45 5.61
CA LEU A 248 1.05 -19.66 4.62
C LEU A 248 0.09 -18.66 5.29
N SER A 249 -0.60 -19.07 6.36
CA SER A 249 -1.48 -18.17 7.13
C SER A 249 -0.72 -17.05 7.85
N SER A 250 0.57 -17.25 8.13
CA SER A 250 1.38 -16.21 8.77
C SER A 250 1.64 -15.00 7.87
N ALA A 251 1.42 -15.09 6.55
CA ALA A 251 1.63 -13.97 5.64
C ALA A 251 0.82 -12.71 6.04
N GLY A 252 -0.47 -12.89 6.37
CA GLY A 252 -1.31 -11.79 6.84
C GLY A 252 -0.86 -11.21 8.18
N LEU A 253 -0.34 -12.05 9.08
CA LEU A 253 0.24 -11.61 10.34
C LEU A 253 1.54 -10.80 10.10
N LEU A 254 2.43 -11.28 9.24
CA LEU A 254 3.67 -10.58 8.89
C LEU A 254 3.36 -9.22 8.24
N ASN A 255 2.38 -9.15 7.34
CA ASN A 255 1.89 -7.90 6.76
C ASN A 255 1.39 -6.92 7.85
N ALA A 256 0.61 -7.43 8.82
CA ALA A 256 0.15 -6.63 9.95
C ALA A 256 1.30 -6.12 10.83
N LEU A 257 2.35 -6.93 11.03
CA LEU A 257 3.55 -6.53 11.78
C LEU A 257 4.35 -5.44 11.06
N VAL A 258 4.49 -5.52 9.74
CA VAL A 258 5.14 -4.47 8.95
C VAL A 258 4.36 -3.16 9.06
N TYR A 259 3.04 -3.21 8.97
CA TYR A 259 2.18 -2.04 9.16
C TYR A 259 2.26 -1.49 10.59
N PHE A 260 2.30 -2.37 11.59
CA PHE A 260 2.46 -1.97 13.00
C PHE A 260 3.79 -1.26 13.25
N ARG A 261 4.88 -1.76 12.67
CA ARG A 261 6.22 -1.15 12.78
C ARG A 261 6.21 0.31 12.31
N MET A 262 5.53 0.64 11.22
CA MET A 262 5.44 2.03 10.77
C MET A 262 4.81 2.95 11.80
N ARG A 263 3.67 2.54 12.36
CA ARG A 263 2.95 3.31 13.38
C ARG A 263 3.80 3.49 14.62
N TYR A 264 4.43 2.40 15.05
CA TYR A 264 5.35 2.40 16.17
C TYR A 264 6.49 3.41 15.96
N GLN A 265 7.14 3.39 14.79
CA GLN A 265 8.21 4.33 14.47
C GLN A 265 7.74 5.78 14.38
N SER A 266 6.50 6.03 13.94
CA SER A 266 5.91 7.37 13.90
C SER A 266 5.70 7.94 15.31
N LEU A 267 5.11 7.13 16.21
CA LEU A 267 4.90 7.48 17.62
C LEU A 267 6.21 7.62 18.39
N ALA A 268 7.17 6.74 18.15
CA ALA A 268 8.46 6.72 18.84
C ALA A 268 9.27 8.01 18.62
N LYS A 269 9.15 8.66 17.45
CA LYS A 269 9.85 9.93 17.15
C LYS A 269 9.41 11.10 18.01
N GLY A 270 8.19 11.04 18.57
CA GLY A 270 7.69 12.11 19.42
C GLY A 270 8.21 12.07 20.85
N TYR A 271 8.93 11.02 21.25
CA TYR A 271 9.53 10.92 22.57
C TYR A 271 10.96 11.46 22.55
N ALA A 272 11.24 12.45 23.39
CA ALA A 272 12.60 12.91 23.65
C ALA A 272 13.38 11.88 24.51
N GLY A 273 14.62 11.58 24.11
CA GLY A 273 15.55 10.72 24.83
C GLY A 273 15.45 9.21 24.50
N PRO A 274 16.29 8.38 25.13
CA PRO A 274 16.30 6.93 24.91
C PRO A 274 14.97 6.28 25.33
N LEU A 275 14.43 5.44 24.45
CA LEU A 275 13.20 4.69 24.67
C LEU A 275 13.43 3.52 25.62
N THR A 276 13.15 3.73 26.91
CA THR A 276 13.12 2.67 27.92
C THR A 276 12.07 1.62 27.59
N PHE A 277 12.25 0.37 28.04
CA PHE A 277 11.30 -0.72 27.77
C PHE A 277 9.86 -0.37 28.16
N LYS A 278 9.66 0.27 29.33
CA LYS A 278 8.35 0.76 29.79
C LYS A 278 7.71 1.75 28.78
N LYS A 279 8.47 2.68 28.22
CA LYS A 279 7.98 3.61 27.18
C LYS A 279 7.61 2.86 25.89
N ARG A 280 8.43 1.88 25.47
CA ARG A 280 8.14 1.07 24.27
C ARG A 280 6.85 0.27 24.44
N LEU A 281 6.68 -0.40 25.59
CA LEU A 281 5.47 -1.15 25.90
C LEU A 281 4.24 -0.24 25.94
N LYS A 282 4.35 0.95 26.54
CA LYS A 282 3.27 1.96 26.55
C LYS A 282 2.86 2.38 25.13
N ILE A 283 3.82 2.62 24.22
CA ILE A 283 3.51 2.92 22.81
C ILE A 283 2.75 1.76 22.15
N VAL A 284 3.21 0.52 22.36
CA VAL A 284 2.57 -0.68 21.80
C VAL A 284 1.14 -0.83 22.31
N LEU A 285 0.93 -0.75 23.62
CA LEU A 285 -0.39 -0.81 24.24
C LEU A 285 -1.30 0.31 23.74
N ASN A 286 -0.79 1.54 23.59
CA ASN A 286 -1.56 2.65 23.04
C ASN A 286 -2.00 2.39 21.59
N ILE A 287 -1.14 1.81 20.75
CA ILE A 287 -1.52 1.42 19.37
C ILE A 287 -2.60 0.34 19.39
N ILE A 288 -2.46 -0.68 20.25
CA ILE A 288 -3.45 -1.77 20.37
C ILE A 288 -4.78 -1.22 20.87
N GLN A 289 -4.78 -0.44 21.95
CA GLN A 289 -5.98 0.14 22.55
C GLN A 289 -6.70 1.07 21.58
N SER A 290 -5.97 2.01 20.96
CA SER A 290 -6.55 2.91 19.93
C SER A 290 -7.09 2.15 18.72
N THR A 291 -6.51 1.00 18.39
CA THR A 291 -6.97 0.15 17.29
C THR A 291 -8.21 -0.66 17.65
N LEU A 292 -8.25 -1.31 18.83
CA LEU A 292 -9.32 -2.22 19.22
C LEU A 292 -10.56 -1.49 19.75
N PHE A 293 -10.38 -0.34 20.39
CA PHE A 293 -11.46 0.39 21.07
C PHE A 293 -11.65 1.81 20.50
N PRO A 294 -12.20 1.95 19.28
CA PRO A 294 -12.46 3.27 18.64
C PRO A 294 -13.36 4.19 19.45
N CYS A 295 -14.39 3.60 20.05
CA CYS A 295 -15.59 4.34 20.45
C CYS A 295 -15.46 4.95 21.84
N CYS A 296 -14.45 4.56 22.62
CA CYS A 296 -14.16 5.12 23.94
C CYS A 296 -13.40 6.45 23.83
N LYS A 297 -13.96 7.44 23.12
CA LYS A 297 -13.43 8.83 23.14
C LYS A 297 -13.37 9.42 24.54
N CYS A 298 -14.24 8.96 25.45
CA CYS A 298 -14.24 9.37 26.85
C CYS A 298 -12.99 8.92 27.62
N CYS A 299 -12.24 7.91 27.14
CA CYS A 299 -11.07 7.38 27.85
C CYS A 299 -9.74 7.99 27.38
N MET A 300 -9.74 8.92 26.41
CA MET A 300 -8.49 9.53 25.91
C MET A 300 -8.20 10.93 26.48
N HIS A 301 -9.10 11.50 27.28
CA HIS A 301 -8.89 12.82 27.88
C HIS A 301 -7.70 12.85 28.86
N ASP A 302 -7.41 11.74 29.56
CA ASP A 302 -6.35 11.72 30.58
C ASP A 302 -4.91 11.62 30.01
N LEU A 303 -4.74 11.56 28.68
CA LEU A 303 -3.43 11.53 28.03
C LEU A 303 -2.99 12.90 27.47
N GLU A 304 -3.84 13.92 27.53
CA GLU A 304 -3.57 15.25 26.96
C GLU A 304 -2.99 16.27 27.95
N ASP A 305 -2.89 15.96 29.24
CA ASP A 305 -2.41 16.92 30.26
C ASP A 305 -0.88 17.18 30.24
N GLY A 306 -0.16 16.68 29.24
CA GLY A 306 1.24 17.02 28.99
C GLY A 306 1.39 17.94 27.79
N ALA A 307 2.17 19.02 27.93
CA ALA A 307 2.47 20.06 26.92
C ALA A 307 3.05 19.58 25.56
N ASN A 308 3.06 18.27 25.29
CA ASN A 308 3.50 17.63 24.06
C ASN A 308 2.43 16.63 23.55
N SER A 309 1.15 17.03 23.47
CA SER A 309 0.10 16.14 22.96
C SER A 309 0.29 15.90 21.45
N ILE A 310 0.81 14.72 21.11
CA ILE A 310 0.95 14.29 19.72
C ILE A 310 -0.44 13.92 19.22
N SER A 311 -1.05 14.79 18.40
CA SER A 311 -2.36 14.52 17.80
C SER A 311 -2.32 13.22 16.99
N PHE A 312 -2.98 12.18 17.52
CA PHE A 312 -3.08 10.85 16.90
C PHE A 312 -3.61 10.89 15.46
N ARG A 313 -4.44 11.90 15.15
CA ARG A 313 -5.06 12.08 13.83
C ARG A 313 -4.04 12.32 12.72
N LYS A 314 -2.82 12.80 13.05
CA LYS A 314 -1.73 13.02 12.09
C LYS A 314 -0.86 11.78 11.86
N ILE A 315 -0.99 10.76 12.71
CA ILE A 315 -0.14 9.56 12.73
C ILE A 315 -0.62 8.52 11.70
N ASP A 316 -1.92 8.49 11.43
CA ASP A 316 -2.54 7.58 10.48
C ASP A 316 -2.33 7.99 9.01
N ILE A 317 -1.83 9.21 8.76
CA ILE A 317 -1.55 9.69 7.42
C ILE A 317 -0.15 9.21 7.06
N GLU A 318 -0.08 8.13 6.29
CA GLU A 318 1.18 7.69 5.71
C GLU A 318 1.78 8.88 4.94
N PRO A 319 3.10 9.13 5.09
CA PRO A 319 3.74 10.32 4.55
C PRO A 319 3.39 10.50 3.07
N SER A 320 2.43 11.38 2.76
CA SER A 320 2.02 11.72 1.40
C SER A 320 3.25 12.11 0.59
N ILE A 321 3.68 11.26 -0.36
CA ILE A 321 4.82 11.54 -1.25
C ILE A 321 4.59 12.96 -1.77
N GLY A 322 5.43 13.89 -1.30
CA GLY A 322 5.09 15.30 -1.30
C GLY A 322 4.80 15.71 -2.73
N ASN A 323 3.59 16.19 -3.00
CA ASN A 323 3.31 16.92 -4.23
C ASN A 323 4.20 18.16 -4.18
N ASN A 324 5.38 18.10 -4.78
CA ASN A 324 6.22 19.25 -5.07
C ASN A 324 5.56 20.05 -6.22
N SER A 325 4.31 20.47 -6.03
CA SER A 325 3.58 21.35 -6.94
C SER A 325 4.04 22.80 -6.82
N ASN A 326 4.99 23.13 -5.94
CA ASN A 326 5.73 24.40 -5.97
C ASN A 326 6.84 24.37 -7.03
N ARG A 327 6.59 23.76 -8.20
CA ARG A 327 7.39 24.06 -9.38
C ARG A 327 6.86 25.41 -9.87
N SER A 328 7.47 26.47 -9.38
CA SER A 328 7.32 27.81 -9.92
C SER A 328 7.43 27.70 -11.43
N SER A 329 6.35 28.05 -12.11
CA SER A 329 6.30 28.42 -13.52
C SER A 329 7.28 29.56 -13.75
N ILE A 330 8.55 29.20 -13.90
CA ILE A 330 9.51 30.01 -14.62
C ILE A 330 9.23 29.66 -16.08
N ASP A 331 8.19 30.29 -16.62
CA ASP A 331 8.01 30.42 -18.06
C ASP A 331 9.15 31.30 -18.57
N GLY A 332 10.24 30.64 -18.93
CA GLY A 332 11.33 31.18 -19.72
C GLY A 332 11.20 30.64 -21.14
N ARG A 333 10.51 31.41 -21.98
CA ARG A 333 10.91 31.77 -23.34
C ARG A 333 11.40 30.63 -24.27
N GLY A 334 10.50 30.26 -25.19
CA GLY A 334 10.74 30.01 -26.62
C GLY A 334 12.01 29.27 -27.02
N GLU A 335 11.87 27.99 -27.31
CA GLU A 335 12.74 27.28 -28.24
C GLU A 335 11.84 26.55 -29.24
N THR A 336 11.69 27.16 -30.41
CA THR A 336 11.09 26.60 -31.61
C THR A 336 12.06 25.57 -32.18
N THR A 337 11.66 24.29 -32.19
CA THR A 337 12.32 23.28 -33.02
C THR A 337 11.40 22.96 -34.19
N ASP A 338 11.69 23.60 -35.32
CA ASP A 338 11.37 23.10 -36.64
C ASP A 338 12.21 21.82 -36.85
N GLU A 339 11.55 20.68 -36.96
CA GLU A 339 12.18 19.44 -37.40
C GLU A 339 11.26 18.74 -38.40
N GLU A 340 11.09 19.39 -39.54
CA GLU A 340 10.51 18.82 -40.75
C GLU A 340 11.47 19.12 -41.91
N SER A 341 11.75 18.09 -42.73
CA SER A 341 12.66 18.09 -43.88
C SER A 341 14.11 17.69 -43.60
N HIS A 342 14.40 16.39 -43.68
CA HIS A 342 15.52 15.87 -44.49
C HIS A 342 15.44 14.32 -44.54
N ARG A 343 14.61 13.81 -45.46
CA ARG A 343 14.64 12.39 -45.84
C ARG A 343 14.56 12.26 -47.36
N SER A 344 15.68 12.47 -48.02
CA SER A 344 15.91 12.14 -49.44
C SER A 344 17.41 12.18 -49.71
N HIS A 345 17.90 11.23 -50.53
CA HIS A 345 19.26 11.10 -51.08
C HIS A 345 20.36 10.50 -50.18
N LEU A 346 20.60 9.19 -50.31
CA LEU A 346 21.68 8.62 -51.16
C LEU A 346 21.84 7.12 -50.91
N THR A 347 21.34 6.33 -51.87
CA THR A 347 21.75 4.95 -52.11
C THR A 347 22.63 4.99 -53.36
N ALA A 348 23.93 4.68 -53.25
CA ALA A 348 24.73 4.02 -54.31
C ALA A 348 26.25 3.99 -54.00
N LEU A 349 26.75 2.75 -53.89
CA LEU A 349 27.99 2.21 -54.48
C LEU A 349 29.34 2.20 -53.72
N ARG A 350 29.93 0.98 -53.85
CA ARG A 350 31.33 0.51 -53.69
C ARG A 350 31.83 0.24 -52.27
N SER A 351 31.99 -1.00 -51.79
CA SER A 351 32.63 -2.23 -52.31
C SER A 351 34.14 -2.12 -52.56
N GLN A 352 34.87 -2.99 -51.83
CA GLN A 352 36.22 -3.56 -52.03
C GLN A 352 37.45 -2.75 -51.58
N ASN A 353 38.05 -3.15 -50.45
CA ASN A 353 39.29 -3.96 -50.38
C ASN A 353 40.07 -3.75 -49.06
N THR A 354 40.31 -4.86 -48.37
CA THR A 354 41.44 -5.11 -47.44
C THR A 354 42.74 -5.30 -48.28
N PRO A 355 43.98 -5.42 -47.73
CA PRO A 355 44.34 -5.87 -46.38
C PRO A 355 45.62 -5.29 -45.72
N ASN A 356 45.87 -5.77 -44.49
CA ASN A 356 47.15 -6.01 -43.82
C ASN A 356 48.10 -4.83 -43.49
N SER A 357 48.31 -4.60 -42.19
CA SER A 357 49.63 -4.85 -41.60
C SER A 357 49.54 -4.92 -40.07
N THR A 358 50.03 -6.05 -39.57
CA THR A 358 50.58 -6.25 -38.23
C THR A 358 51.62 -5.19 -37.91
N ASP A 359 51.58 -4.62 -36.69
CA ASP A 359 52.75 -4.55 -35.82
C ASP A 359 52.35 -4.03 -34.43
N SER A 360 52.75 -4.79 -33.40
CA SER A 360 52.95 -4.31 -32.04
C SER A 360 54.46 -4.07 -31.85
N PRO A 361 54.92 -3.10 -31.05
CA PRO A 361 55.13 -3.45 -29.64
C PRO A 361 54.98 -2.31 -28.61
N LYS A 362 54.69 -2.74 -27.37
CA LYS A 362 55.17 -2.32 -26.03
C LYS A 362 55.68 -0.86 -25.84
N LEU A 363 55.24 -0.19 -24.77
CA LEU A 363 55.98 -0.04 -23.48
C LEU A 363 55.51 1.20 -22.66
N ASN A 364 55.12 0.94 -21.41
CA ASN A 364 55.27 1.70 -20.15
C ASN A 364 54.98 3.23 -19.99
N THR A 365 53.96 3.49 -19.15
CA THR A 365 53.97 4.36 -17.92
C THR A 365 53.97 5.90 -18.10
N PRO A 366 53.89 6.73 -17.03
CA PRO A 366 52.65 7.42 -16.63
C PRO A 366 52.78 8.96 -16.54
N MET A 367 51.71 9.73 -16.73
CA MET A 367 51.65 11.14 -16.32
C MET A 367 50.29 11.38 -15.64
N SER A 368 50.22 11.71 -14.35
CA SER A 368 50.68 12.94 -13.67
C SER A 368 49.81 14.16 -14.01
N GLY A 369 49.00 14.55 -13.01
CA GLY A 369 48.74 15.92 -12.59
C GLY A 369 48.34 16.95 -13.65
N GLY A 370 47.03 17.20 -13.78
CA GLY A 370 46.47 18.37 -14.46
C GLY A 370 45.69 19.25 -13.48
N ASP A 371 46.33 20.33 -13.07
CA ASP A 371 45.89 21.43 -12.21
C ASP A 371 44.73 22.22 -12.86
N TRP A 372 43.63 22.42 -12.14
CA TRP A 372 42.50 23.27 -12.58
C TRP A 372 42.40 24.52 -11.70
N ARG A 373 43.23 25.51 -12.01
CA ARG A 373 43.03 26.92 -11.63
C ARG A 373 43.28 27.83 -12.82
N SER A 374 42.23 28.21 -13.51
CA SER A 374 42.20 29.40 -14.37
C SER A 374 40.78 29.62 -14.86
N LEU A 375 40.09 30.63 -14.30
CA LEU A 375 39.32 31.65 -15.04
C LEU A 375 38.47 32.45 -14.04
N LYS A 376 38.90 33.68 -13.82
CA LYS A 376 38.19 34.74 -13.13
C LYS A 376 38.12 35.89 -14.11
N ALA A 377 36.95 36.15 -14.71
CA ALA A 377 36.57 37.46 -15.23
C ALA A 377 35.15 37.44 -15.82
N SER A 378 34.17 37.83 -15.02
CA SER A 378 33.06 38.69 -15.49
C SER A 378 32.42 39.33 -14.26
N GLY A 379 32.82 40.57 -13.99
CA GLY A 379 32.28 41.36 -12.91
C GLY A 379 30.81 41.72 -13.18
N VAL A 380 29.94 41.34 -12.24
CA VAL A 380 28.62 41.95 -12.09
C VAL A 380 28.51 42.37 -10.63
N LYS A 381 28.51 43.69 -10.43
CA LYS A 381 28.25 44.33 -9.13
C LYS A 381 26.76 44.18 -8.82
N THR A 382 26.42 43.40 -7.80
CA THR A 382 25.10 43.47 -7.15
C THR A 382 25.16 44.45 -5.99
N ILE A 383 24.36 45.51 -6.09
CA ILE A 383 24.15 46.53 -5.07
C ILE A 383 23.39 45.91 -3.91
N SER A 384 23.99 45.96 -2.73
CA SER A 384 23.36 45.66 -1.45
C SER A 384 22.34 46.74 -1.08
N LYS A 385 21.10 46.36 -0.78
CA LYS A 385 20.20 47.17 0.03
C LYS A 385 19.99 46.47 1.38
N SER A 386 20.72 46.95 2.37
CA SER A 386 20.45 46.75 3.78
C SER A 386 19.38 47.75 4.23
N CYS A 387 18.34 47.28 4.91
CA CYS A 387 17.52 48.14 5.78
C CYS A 387 17.71 47.66 7.23
N PRO A 388 18.06 48.55 8.17
CA PRO A 388 17.91 48.30 9.60
C PRO A 388 16.41 48.48 9.94
N SER A 389 15.84 47.86 10.97
CA SER A 389 16.00 48.32 12.35
C SER A 389 15.26 47.40 13.33
N ASN A 390 15.85 47.28 14.51
CA ASN A 390 15.23 46.97 15.80
C ASN A 390 13.80 47.48 15.99
N VAL A 391 12.91 46.63 16.50
CA VAL A 391 11.85 47.02 17.45
C VAL A 391 11.87 46.02 18.61
N GLN A 392 12.27 46.53 19.77
CA GLN A 392 12.09 45.93 21.08
C GLN A 392 10.66 46.22 21.59
N ASN A 393 10.16 45.30 22.41
CA ASN A 393 9.22 45.49 23.52
C ASN A 393 7.78 46.00 23.23
N GLY A 394 6.83 45.11 23.54
CA GLY A 394 5.46 45.41 23.96
C GLY A 394 4.82 44.06 24.29
N GLY A 395 4.60 43.66 25.54
CA GLY A 395 3.88 44.39 26.56
C GLY A 395 2.44 43.86 26.55
N ASN A 396 2.16 42.83 27.36
CA ASN A 396 0.82 42.30 27.55
C ASN A 396 -0.04 43.37 28.24
N ALA A 397 -0.89 44.05 27.47
CA ALA A 397 -1.94 44.90 28.00
C ALA A 397 -3.28 44.16 27.94
N SER A 398 -3.76 43.74 29.11
CA SER A 398 -5.14 43.30 29.30
C SER A 398 -6.05 44.53 29.30
N ILE A 399 -6.96 44.62 28.34
CA ILE A 399 -8.06 45.60 28.38
C ILE A 399 -9.34 44.88 28.77
N ASN A 400 -9.85 45.28 29.92
CA ASN A 400 -11.12 44.89 30.49
C ASN A 400 -12.19 45.94 30.09
N THR A 401 -13.45 45.50 30.12
CA THR A 401 -14.70 46.28 30.14
C THR A 401 -15.18 47.05 28.90
N LYS A 402 -16.22 46.47 28.27
CA LYS A 402 -17.57 47.05 28.03
C LYS A 402 -17.71 48.59 28.19
N SER A 403 -17.76 49.29 27.06
CA SER A 403 -18.70 50.40 26.80
C SER A 403 -18.71 50.74 25.31
N ASP A 404 -19.84 51.23 24.82
CA ASP A 404 -20.04 51.89 23.51
C ASP A 404 -20.26 51.01 22.26
N TRP A 405 -21.49 50.49 22.15
CA TRP A 405 -22.09 49.98 20.90
C TRP A 405 -23.35 50.77 20.49
N ARG A 406 -23.32 52.10 20.57
CA ARG A 406 -24.40 52.96 20.03
C ARG A 406 -23.90 54.27 19.43
N THR A 407 -23.00 54.20 18.45
CA THR A 407 -22.93 55.24 17.40
C THR A 407 -22.14 54.67 16.23
N LEU A 408 -22.80 54.41 15.10
CA LEU A 408 -22.27 54.23 13.72
C LEU A 408 -23.23 53.33 12.92
N LYS A 409 -24.43 53.86 12.67
CA LYS A 409 -25.34 53.34 11.64
C LYS A 409 -25.71 54.50 10.70
N ALA A 410 -24.69 55.10 10.10
CA ALA A 410 -24.83 56.14 9.08
C ALA A 410 -23.56 56.18 8.22
N SER A 411 -23.44 55.27 7.26
CA SER A 411 -22.69 55.45 6.01
C SER A 411 -22.88 54.21 5.16
N GLY A 412 -23.79 54.32 4.19
CA GLY A 412 -23.95 53.31 3.16
C GLY A 412 -22.69 53.26 2.30
N VAL A 413 -21.84 52.25 2.54
CA VAL A 413 -20.74 51.89 1.66
C VAL A 413 -20.91 50.43 1.27
N LYS A 414 -21.17 50.23 -0.02
CA LYS A 414 -21.28 48.92 -0.67
C LYS A 414 -19.87 48.36 -0.94
N THR A 415 -19.72 47.08 -0.59
CA THR A 415 -18.76 46.10 -1.14
C THR A 415 -17.31 46.20 -0.69
N ILE A 416 -16.94 45.38 0.31
CA ILE A 416 -15.57 44.83 0.46
C ILE A 416 -15.66 43.33 0.76
N SER A 417 -14.87 42.59 -0.03
CA SER A 417 -14.56 41.16 0.01
C SER A 417 -14.40 40.56 1.42
N LYS A 418 -15.12 39.47 1.69
CA LYS A 418 -14.95 38.62 2.89
C LYS A 418 -13.70 37.75 2.74
N SER A 419 -12.64 38.09 3.48
CA SER A 419 -11.71 37.09 4.01
C SER A 419 -12.19 36.72 5.41
N VAL A 420 -12.50 35.45 5.64
CA VAL A 420 -12.99 34.93 6.92
C VAL A 420 -11.81 34.26 7.63
N ASN A 421 -11.24 34.96 8.60
CA ASN A 421 -10.50 34.34 9.70
C ASN A 421 -11.49 34.17 10.86
N CYS A 422 -11.84 32.92 11.18
CA CYS A 422 -12.65 32.59 12.34
C CYS A 422 -11.77 32.52 13.60
N LEU A 423 -12.06 33.40 14.55
CA LEU A 423 -11.67 33.31 15.96
C LEU A 423 -12.98 33.11 16.77
N ASP A 424 -12.90 32.16 17.71
CA ASP A 424 -13.81 31.86 18.84
C ASP A 424 -15.31 31.64 18.61
N HIS A 425 -15.72 30.37 18.74
CA HIS A 425 -17.08 29.98 19.09
C HIS A 425 -17.19 29.73 20.60
N THR A 426 -17.76 30.69 21.33
CA THR A 426 -18.49 30.44 22.57
C THR A 426 -19.74 29.62 22.26
N ARG A 427 -19.86 28.45 22.91
CA ARG A 427 -20.94 27.49 22.69
C ARG A 427 -22.16 27.88 23.54
N VAL A 428 -23.18 28.44 22.89
CA VAL A 428 -24.53 28.59 23.45
C VAL A 428 -25.25 27.24 23.32
N SER A 429 -25.76 26.75 24.45
CA SER A 429 -26.59 25.54 24.55
C SER A 429 -27.99 25.83 24.03
N TRP A 430 -28.36 25.22 22.91
CA TRP A 430 -29.76 25.14 22.46
C TRP A 430 -30.34 23.80 22.86
N LYS A 431 -31.48 23.86 23.54
CA LYS A 431 -32.28 22.74 24.06
C LYS A 431 -33.58 22.77 23.27
N ASP A 432 -33.66 21.95 22.22
CA ASP A 432 -34.89 21.84 21.44
C ASP A 432 -35.59 20.52 21.78
N ASN A 433 -36.74 20.66 22.43
CA ASN A 433 -37.85 19.72 22.34
C ASN A 433 -38.49 19.88 20.96
N ASN A 434 -38.94 18.78 20.36
CA ASN A 434 -40.30 18.65 19.83
C ASN A 434 -40.54 17.26 19.24
N ASP A 435 -41.56 16.61 19.79
CA ASP A 435 -42.35 15.58 19.15
C ASP A 435 -43.18 16.17 18.01
N ALA A 436 -43.32 15.46 16.88
CA ALA A 436 -44.57 15.30 16.12
C ALA A 436 -44.40 14.45 14.86
N LYS A 437 -45.11 13.32 14.86
CA LYS A 437 -46.05 12.82 13.82
C LYS A 437 -45.63 12.70 12.33
N SER A 438 -45.61 11.43 11.92
CA SER A 438 -46.44 10.75 10.90
C SER A 438 -46.37 11.10 9.40
N GLU A 439 -46.39 9.98 8.65
CA GLU A 439 -46.97 9.72 7.32
C GLU A 439 -46.05 9.64 6.10
N ASN A 440 -46.34 8.57 5.34
CA ASN A 440 -45.97 8.23 3.97
C ASN A 440 -44.61 7.58 3.71
N GLU A 441 -44.61 6.26 3.60
CA GLU A 441 -44.21 5.59 2.34
C GLU A 441 -44.76 4.16 2.30
N SER A 442 -45.93 4.02 1.69
CA SER A 442 -46.37 2.82 1.00
C SER A 442 -45.84 2.90 -0.43
N VAL A 443 -45.04 1.90 -0.84
CA VAL A 443 -44.81 1.39 -2.22
C VAL A 443 -43.55 0.51 -2.15
N LEU A 444 -43.72 -0.78 -1.91
CA LEU A 444 -43.04 -1.80 -2.72
C LEU A 444 -43.83 -3.10 -2.63
N LYS A 445 -44.47 -3.40 -3.75
CA LYS A 445 -45.17 -4.64 -4.05
C LYS A 445 -44.18 -5.51 -4.85
N THR A 446 -44.28 -6.83 -4.64
CA THR A 446 -43.95 -7.87 -5.63
C THR A 446 -42.47 -8.21 -5.85
N VAL A 447 -41.96 -9.26 -5.20
CA VAL A 447 -41.30 -10.45 -5.81
C VAL A 447 -41.26 -11.53 -4.71
N GLU A 448 -42.33 -12.30 -4.60
CA GLU A 448 -42.39 -13.49 -3.74
C GLU A 448 -43.21 -14.54 -4.48
N GLU A 449 -42.63 -15.11 -5.54
CA GLU A 449 -43.20 -16.24 -6.30
C GLU A 449 -42.10 -16.83 -7.20
N SER A 450 -41.23 -17.67 -6.63
CA SER A 450 -40.42 -18.66 -7.36
C SER A 450 -39.69 -19.58 -6.37
N ASN A 451 -40.46 -20.28 -5.54
CA ASN A 451 -40.00 -21.45 -4.78
C ASN A 451 -41.17 -22.43 -4.72
N ASN A 452 -41.35 -23.21 -5.78
CA ASN A 452 -42.12 -24.46 -5.84
C ASN A 452 -42.09 -24.96 -7.29
N LEU A 453 -41.02 -25.65 -7.67
CA LEU A 453 -40.95 -26.57 -8.83
C LEU A 453 -39.54 -27.17 -8.92
N GLU A 454 -39.17 -28.03 -7.96
CA GLU A 454 -38.05 -28.95 -8.16
C GLU A 454 -38.19 -30.20 -7.27
N ASP A 455 -39.41 -30.75 -7.22
CA ASP A 455 -39.69 -32.11 -6.72
C ASP A 455 -40.42 -32.87 -7.83
N ASN A 456 -39.66 -33.39 -8.80
CA ASN A 456 -40.01 -34.56 -9.63
C ASN A 456 -38.97 -34.80 -10.72
N ALA A 457 -37.86 -35.46 -10.36
CA ALA A 457 -37.01 -36.16 -11.32
C ALA A 457 -36.20 -37.26 -10.62
N ASN A 458 -36.91 -38.21 -10.00
CA ASN A 458 -36.37 -39.52 -9.62
C ASN A 458 -37.42 -40.57 -9.93
N ASN A 459 -37.42 -41.05 -11.19
CA ASN A 459 -37.93 -42.35 -11.65
C ASN A 459 -37.83 -42.40 -13.19
N VAL A 460 -36.69 -42.84 -13.73
CA VAL A 460 -36.49 -43.77 -14.86
C VAL A 460 -35.03 -44.22 -14.84
#